data_AF-A0A3D0QTP0-F1
#
_entry.id   AF-A0A3D0QTP0-F1
#
_cell.length_a   1.000
_cell.length_b   1.000
_cell.length_c   1.000
_cell.angle_alpha   90.00
_cell.angle_beta   90.00
_cell.angle_gamma   90.00
#
_symmetry.space_group_name_H-M   'P 1'
#
loop_
_entity.id
_entity.type
_entity.pdbx_description
1 polymer ?
#
loop_
_entity_poly.entity_id
_entity_poly.type
_entity_poly.pdbx_seq_one_letter_code
_entity_poly.pdbx_strand_id
1 'polypeptide(L)'
;GDGGDRKRPAAADGGTGPASAPPAGPSAPGAPEAVPPGPKEPVSELSPAGGSFTEREKKYLTDRVPKGNDPAAVLQTGQESCDRMAYLVRHDRDMAVSSLILGEIADAGAAADHLCPKQKPLLEDAAAGFPDGTFRVAGKREAGKAITPGRYRAPSPGEDCEWRIIGKGGKKLGSGSWSKGAKPEITVPAGAREFAGTGCYAWLSEGGKG
;
A
#
# COMPACT_ATOMS: atom_id res chain seq x y z
N GLY A 1 3.39 60.19 -47.22
CA GLY A 1 4.85 60.33 -47.05
C GLY A 1 5.35 59.02 -46.50
N ASP A 2 6.22 58.38 -47.26
CA ASP A 2 6.89 57.11 -46.98
C ASP A 2 8.06 57.30 -45.98
N GLY A 3 8.47 56.23 -45.31
CA GLY A 3 9.74 56.14 -44.58
C GLY A 3 9.67 55.08 -43.48
N GLY A 4 10.58 54.10 -43.36
CA GLY A 4 11.81 53.80 -44.08
C GLY A 4 12.65 52.87 -43.18
N ASP A 5 13.23 51.84 -43.79
CA ASP A 5 14.09 50.78 -43.22
C ASP A 5 15.20 51.21 -42.23
N ARG A 6 15.58 50.28 -41.32
CA ARG A 6 16.98 50.04 -40.89
C ARG A 6 17.18 48.70 -40.12
N LYS A 7 17.58 47.66 -40.86
CA LYS A 7 18.77 46.77 -40.69
C LYS A 7 19.28 46.34 -39.28
N ARG A 8 19.11 45.02 -38.96
CA ARG A 8 20.02 43.95 -38.38
C ARG A 8 21.07 44.28 -37.29
N PRO A 9 21.76 43.30 -36.63
CA PRO A 9 21.49 41.89 -36.24
C PRO A 9 21.88 41.60 -34.75
N ALA A 10 21.65 40.38 -34.21
CA ALA A 10 22.38 39.70 -33.10
C ALA A 10 21.45 38.62 -32.49
N ALA A 11 21.87 37.53 -31.86
CA ALA A 11 23.08 36.75 -31.76
C ALA A 11 22.63 35.46 -31.03
N ALA A 12 23.26 34.33 -31.33
CA ALA A 12 23.04 33.08 -30.61
C ALA A 12 23.65 33.15 -29.20
N ASP A 13 22.96 32.58 -28.21
CA ASP A 13 23.53 31.88 -27.05
C ASP A 13 22.33 31.20 -26.34
N GLY A 14 22.30 29.89 -26.14
CA GLY A 14 23.28 29.18 -25.33
C GLY A 14 22.71 29.02 -23.92
N GLY A 15 21.58 28.30 -23.79
CA GLY A 15 20.88 28.08 -22.53
C GLY A 15 20.43 26.64 -22.38
N THR A 16 21.37 25.75 -22.11
CA THR A 16 21.10 24.39 -21.63
C THR A 16 20.46 24.48 -20.26
N GLY A 17 19.13 24.56 -20.21
CA GLY A 17 18.38 24.41 -18.97
C GLY A 17 18.58 23.00 -18.41
N PRO A 18 18.74 22.83 -17.09
CA PRO A 18 18.87 21.51 -16.50
C PRO A 18 17.59 20.72 -16.80
N ALA A 19 17.77 19.55 -17.41
CA ALA A 19 16.71 18.60 -17.67
C ALA A 19 16.01 18.25 -16.35
N SER A 20 14.74 18.61 -16.24
CA SER A 20 13.87 18.13 -15.17
C SER A 20 13.92 16.61 -15.16
N ALA A 21 14.45 16.05 -14.07
CA ALA A 21 14.30 14.63 -13.80
C ALA A 21 12.80 14.27 -13.82
N PRO A 22 12.42 13.11 -14.40
CA PRO A 22 11.03 12.67 -14.32
C PRO A 22 10.65 12.52 -12.84
N PRO A 23 9.40 12.86 -12.46
CA PRO A 23 8.93 12.59 -11.12
C PRO A 23 9.07 11.09 -10.86
N ALA A 24 9.62 10.75 -9.70
CA ALA A 24 9.63 9.38 -9.20
C ALA A 24 8.18 8.87 -9.25
N GLY A 25 7.94 7.82 -10.05
CA GLY A 25 6.66 7.13 -10.05
C GLY A 25 6.33 6.64 -8.63
N PRO A 26 5.04 6.41 -8.32
CA PRO A 26 4.65 5.93 -7.01
C PRO A 26 5.43 4.66 -6.66
N SER A 27 6.11 4.71 -5.52
CA SER A 27 6.77 3.57 -4.90
C SER A 27 5.80 2.40 -4.81
N ALA A 28 6.28 1.21 -5.14
CA ALA A 28 5.52 -0.03 -5.03
C ALA A 28 4.86 -0.16 -3.64
N PRO A 29 3.53 -0.30 -3.54
CA PRO A 29 2.89 -0.47 -2.25
C PRO A 29 2.98 -1.94 -1.83
N GLY A 30 3.40 -2.13 -0.58
CA GLY A 30 3.93 -3.38 -0.06
C GLY A 30 5.33 -3.17 0.51
N ALA A 31 5.57 -2.05 1.21
CA ALA A 31 6.72 -1.99 2.08
C ALA A 31 6.55 -3.13 3.10
N PRO A 32 7.49 -4.09 3.19
CA PRO A 32 7.51 -4.98 4.35
C PRO A 32 7.57 -4.10 5.60
N GLU A 33 7.00 -4.57 6.71
CA GLU A 33 7.16 -3.96 8.04
C GLU A 33 8.62 -3.57 8.20
N ALA A 34 8.92 -2.28 8.02
CA ALA A 34 10.27 -1.85 7.76
C ALA A 34 10.94 -1.63 9.12
N VAL A 35 11.23 -2.74 9.79
CA VAL A 35 12.14 -2.74 10.91
C VAL A 35 13.46 -2.16 10.40
N PRO A 36 13.98 -1.06 11.00
CA PRO A 36 15.17 -0.40 10.47
C PRO A 36 16.33 -1.39 10.34
N PRO A 37 17.05 -1.44 9.19
CA PRO A 37 18.20 -2.32 9.06
C PRO A 37 19.31 -1.88 10.03
N GLY A 38 20.01 -2.84 10.64
CA GLY A 38 21.16 -2.57 11.51
C GLY A 38 21.12 -3.31 12.85
N PRO A 39 22.15 -3.12 13.70
CA PRO A 39 22.27 -3.79 15.00
C PRO A 39 21.07 -3.49 15.90
N LYS A 40 20.59 -4.54 16.58
CA LYS A 40 19.45 -4.49 17.51
C LYS A 40 19.90 -4.65 18.94
N GLU A 41 19.15 -4.08 19.87
CA GLU A 41 19.36 -4.35 21.30
C GLU A 41 18.88 -5.77 21.63
N PRO A 42 19.66 -6.55 22.40
CA PRO A 42 19.24 -7.88 22.81
C PRO A 42 18.06 -7.78 23.77
N VAL A 43 17.15 -8.75 23.68
CA VAL A 43 15.90 -8.77 24.47
C VAL A 43 16.14 -8.65 25.98
N SER A 44 17.26 -9.14 26.48
CA SER A 44 17.67 -9.06 27.88
C SER A 44 18.01 -7.65 28.36
N GLU A 45 18.33 -6.73 27.45
CA GLU A 45 18.67 -5.33 27.76
C GLU A 45 17.45 -4.39 27.61
N LEU A 46 16.32 -4.91 27.13
CA LEU A 46 15.09 -4.15 26.98
C LEU A 46 14.42 -3.92 28.34
N SER A 47 14.75 -2.81 29.00
CA SER A 47 14.09 -2.35 30.22
C SER A 47 13.63 -0.89 30.06
N PRO A 48 12.35 -0.57 30.30
CA PRO A 48 11.91 0.82 30.32
C PRO A 48 12.43 1.51 31.59
N ALA A 49 12.58 2.83 31.53
CA ALA A 49 13.13 3.64 32.62
C ALA A 49 12.30 3.62 33.93
N GLY A 50 11.06 3.11 33.91
CA GLY A 50 10.12 3.14 35.04
C GLY A 50 9.46 1.81 35.42
N GLY A 51 9.93 0.66 34.91
CA GLY A 51 9.29 -0.63 35.21
C GLY A 51 9.79 -1.79 34.36
N SER A 52 8.92 -2.76 34.08
CA SER A 52 9.22 -3.92 33.24
C SER A 52 8.16 -4.10 32.15
N PHE A 53 8.58 -4.44 30.93
CA PHE A 53 7.67 -4.84 29.87
C PHE A 53 6.97 -6.18 30.20
N THR A 54 5.71 -6.28 29.80
CA THR A 54 4.98 -7.55 29.76
C THR A 54 5.56 -8.48 28.70
N GLU A 55 5.27 -9.78 28.81
CA GLU A 55 5.76 -10.78 27.84
C GLU A 55 5.29 -10.53 26.40
N ARG A 56 4.12 -9.90 26.21
CA ARG A 56 3.63 -9.54 24.87
C ARG A 56 4.39 -8.36 24.28
N GLU A 57 4.69 -7.36 25.11
CA GLU A 57 5.47 -6.20 24.71
C GLU A 57 6.91 -6.60 24.37
N LYS A 58 7.54 -7.48 25.15
CA LYS A 58 8.87 -8.03 24.83
C LYS A 58 8.87 -8.78 23.49
N LYS A 59 7.85 -9.59 23.21
CA LYS A 59 7.71 -10.30 21.93
C LYS A 59 7.57 -9.32 20.76
N TYR A 60 6.81 -8.26 20.93
CA TYR A 60 6.73 -7.19 19.94
C TYR A 60 8.12 -6.54 19.72
N LEU A 61 8.81 -6.18 20.79
CA LEU A 61 10.10 -5.48 20.72
C LEU A 61 11.28 -6.33 20.22
N THR A 62 11.15 -7.67 20.24
CA THR A 62 12.20 -8.60 19.78
C THR A 62 12.60 -8.29 18.35
N ASP A 63 13.91 -8.09 18.14
CA ASP A 63 14.55 -7.71 16.86
C ASP A 63 14.08 -6.36 16.27
N ARG A 64 13.25 -5.58 16.99
CA ARG A 64 12.71 -4.32 16.49
C ARG A 64 13.47 -3.10 16.98
N VAL A 65 14.00 -3.14 18.21
CA VAL A 65 14.68 -1.99 18.84
C VAL A 65 16.07 -1.79 18.24
N PRO A 66 16.31 -0.71 17.47
CA PRO A 66 17.64 -0.37 17.00
C PRO A 66 18.56 -0.05 18.19
N LYS A 67 19.85 -0.36 18.07
CA LYS A 67 20.83 -0.07 19.12
C LYS A 67 20.84 1.42 19.50
N GLY A 68 20.70 1.71 20.79
CA GLY A 68 20.69 3.08 21.32
C GLY A 68 19.35 3.80 21.21
N ASN A 69 18.29 3.12 20.76
CA ASN A 69 16.94 3.67 20.75
C ASN A 69 16.18 3.22 22.00
N ASP A 70 15.29 4.07 22.49
CA ASP A 70 14.41 3.74 23.61
C ASP A 70 13.39 2.64 23.22
N PRO A 71 13.42 1.45 23.87
CA PRO A 71 12.44 0.40 23.62
C PRO A 71 10.99 0.85 23.87
N ALA A 72 10.77 1.78 24.81
CA ALA A 72 9.43 2.29 25.10
C ALA A 72 8.87 3.11 23.92
N ALA A 73 9.73 3.85 23.21
CA ALA A 73 9.32 4.58 22.00
C ALA A 73 8.92 3.63 20.86
N VAL A 74 9.66 2.54 20.67
CA VAL A 74 9.29 1.50 19.68
C VAL A 74 7.97 0.85 20.06
N LEU A 75 7.77 0.52 21.34
CA LEU A 75 6.51 -0.03 21.83
C LEU A 75 5.33 0.94 21.59
N GLN A 76 5.55 2.23 21.83
CA GLN A 76 4.54 3.26 21.61
C GLN A 76 4.09 3.30 20.15
N THR A 77 5.00 3.21 19.18
CA THR A 77 4.64 3.10 17.75
C THR A 77 3.73 1.89 17.49
N GLY A 78 4.02 0.73 18.08
CA GLY A 78 3.15 -0.45 17.97
C GLY A 78 1.76 -0.24 18.58
N GLN A 79 1.67 0.47 19.70
CA GLN A 79 0.40 0.82 20.35
C GLN A 79 -0.40 1.81 19.49
N GLU A 80 0.25 2.81 18.90
CA GLU A 80 -0.36 3.75 17.95
C GLU A 80 -0.95 3.03 16.73
N SER A 81 -0.27 1.99 16.21
CA SER A 81 -0.81 1.15 15.13
C SER A 81 -2.06 0.39 15.56
N CYS A 82 -2.07 -0.17 16.77
CA CYS A 82 -3.26 -0.81 17.33
C CYS A 82 -4.43 0.16 17.49
N ASP A 83 -4.17 1.37 17.99
CA ASP A 83 -5.17 2.41 18.16
C ASP A 83 -5.71 2.91 16.83
N ARG A 84 -4.84 3.09 15.82
CA ARG A 84 -5.22 3.45 14.45
C ARG A 84 -6.12 2.39 13.82
N MET A 85 -5.75 1.11 13.90
CA MET A 85 -6.61 0.01 13.40
C MET A 85 -7.96 0.01 14.11
N ALA A 86 -7.97 0.13 15.44
CA ALA A 86 -9.20 0.12 16.22
C ALA A 86 -10.08 1.33 15.90
N TYR A 87 -9.49 2.51 15.69
CA TYR A 87 -10.20 3.72 15.27
C TYR A 87 -10.83 3.52 13.90
N LEU A 88 -10.06 3.13 12.88
CA LEU A 88 -10.57 2.96 11.52
C LEU A 88 -11.71 1.94 11.48
N VAL A 89 -11.57 0.78 12.11
CA VAL A 89 -12.63 -0.24 12.13
C VAL A 89 -13.93 0.25 12.75
N ARG A 90 -13.87 1.13 13.77
CA ARG A 90 -15.08 1.70 14.39
C ARG A 90 -15.81 2.68 13.46
N HIS A 91 -15.08 3.35 12.58
CA HIS A 91 -15.64 4.39 11.71
C HIS A 91 -15.98 3.88 10.33
N ASP A 92 -15.06 3.14 9.71
CA ASP A 92 -15.21 2.57 8.38
C ASP A 92 -14.26 1.37 8.24
N ARG A 93 -14.83 0.16 8.24
CA ARG A 93 -14.07 -1.08 8.09
C ARG A 93 -13.41 -1.19 6.71
N ASP A 94 -14.05 -0.70 5.65
CA ASP A 94 -13.52 -0.80 4.29
C ASP A 94 -12.28 0.09 4.14
N MET A 95 -12.29 1.27 4.76
CA MET A 95 -11.11 2.12 4.85
C MET A 95 -10.02 1.48 5.70
N ALA A 96 -10.37 0.82 6.82
CA ALA A 96 -9.40 0.11 7.65
C ALA A 96 -8.67 -0.99 6.87
N VAL A 97 -9.41 -1.80 6.09
CA VAL A 97 -8.83 -2.84 5.23
C VAL A 97 -8.02 -2.22 4.08
N SER A 98 -8.51 -1.15 3.46
CA SER A 98 -7.80 -0.44 2.38
C SER A 98 -6.46 0.12 2.85
N SER A 99 -6.41 0.78 4.01
CA SER A 99 -5.16 1.30 4.60
C SER A 99 -4.14 0.20 4.88
N LEU A 100 -4.60 -1.00 5.27
CA LEU A 100 -3.70 -2.14 5.46
C LEU A 100 -3.19 -2.71 4.13
N ILE A 101 -4.05 -2.81 3.11
CA ILE A 101 -3.66 -3.21 1.75
C ILE A 101 -2.60 -2.26 1.18
N LEU A 102 -2.78 -0.96 1.41
CA LEU A 102 -1.88 0.10 0.95
C LEU A 102 -0.60 0.23 1.80
N GLY A 103 -0.55 -0.40 2.97
CA GLY A 103 0.59 -0.32 3.89
C GLY A 103 0.69 1.02 4.65
N GLU A 104 -0.42 1.72 4.85
CA GLU A 104 -0.46 3.03 5.52
C GLU A 104 -0.39 2.94 7.06
N ILE A 105 -0.54 1.74 7.62
CA ILE A 105 -0.41 1.49 9.05
C ILE A 105 0.91 0.75 9.26
N ALA A 106 1.91 1.47 9.77
CA ALA A 106 3.22 0.90 10.06
C ALA A 106 3.12 -0.25 11.07
N ASP A 107 3.92 -1.30 10.89
CA ASP A 107 4.02 -2.45 11.81
C ASP A 107 2.68 -3.11 12.20
N ALA A 108 1.65 -2.98 11.36
CA ALA A 108 0.31 -3.47 11.68
C ALA A 108 0.26 -4.98 11.95
N GLY A 109 1.07 -5.77 11.24
CA GLY A 109 1.18 -7.22 11.41
C GLY A 109 1.70 -7.58 12.80
N ALA A 110 2.89 -7.09 13.13
CA ALA A 110 3.55 -7.29 14.41
C ALA A 110 2.72 -6.76 15.59
N ALA A 111 2.13 -5.58 15.44
CA ALA A 111 1.25 -4.99 16.43
C ALA A 111 0.02 -5.87 16.66
N ALA A 112 -0.66 -6.31 15.60
CA ALA A 112 -1.78 -7.23 15.74
C ALA A 112 -1.37 -8.59 16.31
N ASP A 113 -0.19 -9.12 15.98
CA ASP A 113 0.27 -10.41 16.46
C ASP A 113 0.56 -10.45 17.96
N HIS A 114 1.05 -9.34 18.52
CA HIS A 114 1.57 -9.31 19.87
C HIS A 114 0.80 -8.37 20.80
N LEU A 115 0.42 -7.18 20.34
CA LEU A 115 -0.17 -6.12 21.17
C LEU A 115 -1.70 -6.13 21.10
N CYS A 116 -2.28 -6.25 19.90
CA CYS A 116 -3.72 -6.20 19.68
C CYS A 116 -4.26 -7.38 18.84
N PRO A 117 -4.21 -8.63 19.37
CA PRO A 117 -4.65 -9.84 18.65
C PRO A 117 -6.11 -9.83 18.19
N LYS A 118 -6.95 -8.97 18.76
CA LYS A 118 -8.33 -8.76 18.29
C LYS A 118 -8.41 -8.18 16.88
N GLN A 119 -7.34 -7.55 16.38
CA GLN A 119 -7.27 -6.97 15.04
C GLN A 119 -6.81 -7.95 13.96
N LYS A 120 -6.39 -9.18 14.31
CA LYS A 120 -5.96 -10.18 13.32
C LYS A 120 -6.95 -10.45 12.18
N PRO A 121 -8.27 -10.54 12.41
CA PRO A 121 -9.22 -10.72 11.31
C PRO A 121 -9.19 -9.60 10.27
N LEU A 122 -8.79 -8.38 10.68
CA LEU A 122 -8.65 -7.25 9.75
C LEU A 122 -7.45 -7.43 8.81
N LEU A 123 -6.36 -8.01 9.31
CA LEU A 123 -5.20 -8.37 8.47
C LEU A 123 -5.51 -9.51 7.51
N GLU A 124 -6.35 -10.46 7.92
CA GLU A 124 -6.81 -11.55 7.05
C GLU A 124 -7.64 -11.01 5.87
N ASP A 125 -8.56 -10.07 6.14
CA ASP A 125 -9.33 -9.37 5.11
C ASP A 125 -8.41 -8.60 4.14
N ALA A 126 -7.42 -7.86 4.68
CA ALA A 126 -6.45 -7.13 3.88
C ALA A 126 -5.57 -8.07 3.04
N ALA A 127 -5.16 -9.21 3.60
CA ALA A 127 -4.39 -10.23 2.91
C ALA A 127 -5.19 -10.88 1.77
N ALA A 128 -6.52 -10.85 1.78
CA ALA A 128 -7.36 -11.32 0.68
C ALA A 128 -7.49 -10.29 -0.45
N GLY A 129 -7.47 -8.99 -0.13
CA GLY A 129 -7.53 -7.88 -1.10
C GLY A 129 -6.18 -7.50 -1.70
N PHE A 130 -6.10 -6.56 -2.64
CA PHE A 130 -4.82 -6.15 -3.26
C PHE A 130 -4.85 -4.67 -3.69
N PRO A 131 -3.69 -3.97 -3.75
CA PRO A 131 -3.66 -2.59 -4.19
C PRO A 131 -3.75 -2.49 -5.72
N ASP A 132 -3.80 -1.28 -6.25
CA ASP A 132 -3.57 -1.06 -7.68
C ASP A 132 -2.20 -1.57 -8.15
N GLY A 133 -2.10 -1.80 -9.47
CA GLY A 133 -0.92 -2.36 -10.10
C GLY A 133 -1.27 -3.44 -11.13
N THR A 134 -0.24 -4.16 -11.58
CA THR A 134 -0.38 -5.29 -12.51
C THR A 134 -0.03 -6.58 -11.80
N PHE A 135 -0.95 -7.55 -11.83
CA PHE A 135 -0.82 -8.82 -11.11
C PHE A 135 -1.12 -9.99 -12.03
N ARG A 136 -0.37 -11.08 -11.85
CA ARG A 136 -0.75 -12.37 -12.41
C ARG A 136 -2.00 -12.89 -11.70
N VAL A 137 -2.86 -13.59 -12.42
CA VAL A 137 -3.95 -14.35 -11.80
C VAL A 137 -3.54 -15.81 -11.66
N ALA A 138 -3.57 -16.34 -10.43
CA ALA A 138 -3.11 -17.68 -10.10
C ALA A 138 -3.99 -18.34 -9.02
N GLY A 139 -3.94 -19.67 -8.91
CA GLY A 139 -4.72 -20.40 -7.89
C GLY A 139 -4.27 -20.15 -6.45
N LYS A 140 -3.09 -19.57 -6.26
CA LYS A 140 -2.57 -19.15 -4.95
C LYS A 140 -2.13 -17.70 -5.04
N ARG A 141 -2.45 -16.94 -4.00
CA ARG A 141 -2.02 -15.56 -3.85
C ARG A 141 -0.51 -15.47 -3.57
N GLU A 142 0.13 -14.46 -4.15
CA GLU A 142 1.48 -14.03 -3.83
C GLU A 142 1.48 -12.51 -3.66
N ALA A 143 1.78 -12.00 -2.46
CA ALA A 143 1.77 -10.57 -2.18
C ALA A 143 2.64 -9.79 -3.20
N GLY A 144 2.07 -8.72 -3.77
CA GLY A 144 2.75 -7.88 -4.78
C GLY A 144 2.96 -8.52 -6.15
N LYS A 145 2.53 -9.77 -6.38
CA LYS A 145 2.83 -10.51 -7.63
C LYS A 145 1.63 -11.22 -8.25
N ALA A 146 0.81 -11.88 -7.44
CA ALA A 146 -0.29 -12.68 -7.92
C ALA A 146 -1.54 -12.58 -7.04
N ILE A 147 -2.69 -12.45 -7.69
CA ILE A 147 -4.01 -12.45 -7.08
C ILE A 147 -4.75 -13.75 -7.41
N THR A 148 -5.77 -14.06 -6.63
CA THR A 148 -6.64 -15.21 -6.87
C THR A 148 -7.85 -14.82 -7.72
N PRO A 149 -8.46 -15.76 -8.44
CA PRO A 149 -9.81 -15.58 -8.96
C PRO A 149 -10.80 -15.28 -7.82
N GLY A 150 -11.82 -14.47 -8.11
CA GLY A 150 -12.81 -14.09 -7.12
C GLY A 150 -13.51 -12.78 -7.44
N ARG A 151 -14.36 -12.33 -6.51
CA ARG A 151 -15.01 -11.02 -6.56
C ARG A 151 -14.27 -10.01 -5.69
N TYR A 152 -14.14 -8.80 -6.20
CA TYR A 152 -13.47 -7.71 -5.53
C TYR A 152 -14.23 -6.40 -5.73
N ARG A 153 -14.17 -5.52 -4.74
CA ARG A 153 -14.71 -4.16 -4.82
C ARG A 153 -13.65 -3.11 -4.49
N ALA A 154 -13.75 -1.93 -5.09
CA ALA A 154 -12.98 -0.76 -4.71
C ALA A 154 -13.89 0.20 -3.90
N PRO A 155 -13.70 0.34 -2.58
CA PRO A 155 -14.62 1.11 -1.73
C PRO A 155 -14.47 2.63 -1.88
N SER A 156 -13.29 3.11 -2.27
CA SER A 156 -12.98 4.54 -2.37
C SER A 156 -12.13 4.85 -3.61
N PRO A 157 -12.67 4.60 -4.82
CA PRO A 157 -11.96 4.86 -6.06
C PRO A 157 -11.69 6.36 -6.26
N GLY A 158 -10.53 6.67 -6.83
CA GLY A 158 -10.22 7.99 -7.39
C GLY A 158 -10.95 8.24 -8.71
N GLU A 159 -10.92 9.50 -9.16
CA GLU A 159 -11.58 9.91 -10.40
C GLU A 159 -10.96 9.27 -11.65
N ASP A 160 -9.72 8.82 -11.54
CA ASP A 160 -8.93 8.13 -12.56
C ASP A 160 -8.95 6.60 -12.40
N CYS A 161 -9.86 6.05 -11.59
CA CYS A 161 -9.97 4.60 -11.40
C CYS A 161 -10.32 3.89 -12.71
N GLU A 162 -9.42 3.04 -13.19
CA GLU A 162 -9.58 2.20 -14.37
C GLU A 162 -9.00 0.80 -14.14
N TRP A 163 -9.57 -0.20 -14.79
CA TRP A 163 -9.09 -1.57 -14.69
C TRP A 163 -9.26 -2.38 -15.98
N ARG A 164 -8.50 -3.47 -16.07
CA ARG A 164 -8.56 -4.46 -17.14
C ARG A 164 -8.24 -5.85 -16.62
N ILE A 165 -8.92 -6.84 -17.19
CA ILE A 165 -8.72 -8.26 -16.94
C ILE A 165 -8.42 -8.92 -18.28
N ILE A 166 -7.27 -9.58 -18.37
CA ILE A 166 -6.77 -10.23 -19.58
C ILE A 166 -6.70 -11.74 -19.36
N GLY A 167 -7.15 -12.50 -20.34
CA GLY A 167 -7.10 -13.96 -20.41
C GLY A 167 -5.95 -14.47 -21.27
N LYS A 168 -5.97 -15.77 -21.57
CA LYS A 168 -4.95 -16.41 -22.41
C LYS A 168 -4.86 -15.72 -23.79
N GLY A 169 -3.64 -15.49 -24.27
CA GLY A 169 -3.39 -14.91 -25.59
C GLY A 169 -3.78 -13.44 -25.72
N GLY A 170 -3.85 -12.69 -24.61
CA GLY A 170 -4.20 -11.27 -24.64
C GLY A 170 -5.69 -10.97 -24.76
N LYS A 171 -6.56 -12.00 -24.72
CA LYS A 171 -8.01 -11.82 -24.82
C LYS A 171 -8.52 -10.96 -23.68
N LYS A 172 -9.18 -9.85 -23.97
CA LYS A 172 -9.89 -9.04 -22.98
C LYS A 172 -11.05 -9.83 -22.37
N LEU A 173 -11.03 -10.03 -21.06
CA LEU A 173 -12.11 -10.69 -20.31
C LEU A 173 -13.00 -9.68 -19.57
N GLY A 174 -12.44 -8.52 -19.21
CA GLY A 174 -13.17 -7.44 -18.56
C GLY A 174 -12.37 -6.15 -18.57
N SER A 175 -13.06 -5.03 -18.41
CA SER A 175 -12.47 -3.72 -18.11
C SER A 175 -13.55 -2.78 -17.64
N GLY A 176 -13.14 -1.69 -17.01
CA GLY A 176 -14.02 -0.56 -16.76
C GLY A 176 -13.23 0.64 -16.28
N SER A 177 -13.95 1.72 -16.10
CA SER A 177 -13.49 2.90 -15.42
C SER A 177 -14.57 3.31 -14.43
N TRP A 178 -14.17 4.01 -13.38
CA TRP A 178 -15.09 4.57 -12.43
C TRP A 178 -15.88 5.74 -13.03
N SER A 179 -17.10 5.91 -12.54
CA SER A 179 -17.95 7.04 -12.81
C SER A 179 -18.55 7.54 -11.50
N LYS A 180 -18.79 8.84 -11.40
CA LYS A 180 -19.27 9.48 -10.17
C LYS A 180 -20.42 8.74 -9.51
N GLY A 181 -20.22 8.36 -8.23
CA GLY A 181 -21.21 7.67 -7.40
C GLY A 181 -21.26 6.14 -7.57
N ALA A 182 -20.48 5.56 -8.49
CA ALA A 182 -20.35 4.11 -8.61
C ALA A 182 -19.40 3.55 -7.53
N LYS A 183 -19.62 2.29 -7.15
CA LYS A 183 -18.65 1.49 -6.40
C LYS A 183 -18.15 0.40 -7.35
N PRO A 184 -16.91 0.48 -7.88
CA PRO A 184 -16.40 -0.50 -8.81
C PRO A 184 -16.38 -1.88 -8.17
N GLU A 185 -17.00 -2.83 -8.85
CA GLU A 185 -16.99 -4.24 -8.51
C GLU A 185 -16.49 -5.02 -9.73
N ILE A 186 -15.62 -6.00 -9.48
CA ILE A 186 -15.03 -6.83 -10.52
C ILE A 186 -15.16 -8.31 -10.16
N THR A 187 -15.30 -9.14 -11.18
CA THR A 187 -15.10 -10.58 -11.08
C THR A 187 -13.86 -10.95 -11.87
N VAL A 188 -12.84 -11.47 -11.19
CA VAL A 188 -11.64 -12.05 -11.81
C VAL A 188 -11.91 -13.53 -12.04
N PRO A 189 -12.15 -13.98 -13.28
CA PRO A 189 -12.48 -15.37 -13.56
C PRO A 189 -11.24 -16.27 -13.44
N ALA A 190 -11.43 -17.57 -13.16
CA ALA A 190 -10.34 -18.55 -13.08
C ALA A 190 -9.49 -18.67 -14.37
N GLY A 191 -10.06 -18.31 -15.52
CA GLY A 191 -9.36 -18.26 -16.80
C GLY A 191 -8.56 -16.97 -17.07
N ALA A 192 -8.61 -15.99 -16.17
CA ALA A 192 -7.79 -14.79 -16.27
C ALA A 192 -6.30 -15.13 -16.09
N ARG A 193 -5.46 -14.32 -16.70
CA ARG A 193 -4.01 -14.39 -16.64
C ARG A 193 -3.40 -13.16 -15.99
N GLU A 194 -4.04 -12.01 -16.18
CA GLU A 194 -3.56 -10.74 -15.68
C GLU A 194 -4.72 -9.85 -15.28
N PHE A 195 -4.51 -9.12 -14.19
CA PHE A 195 -5.30 -7.97 -13.79
C PHE A 195 -4.38 -6.74 -13.82
N ALA A 196 -4.87 -5.62 -14.33
CA ALA A 196 -4.23 -4.33 -14.22
C ALA A 196 -5.26 -3.29 -13.74
N GLY A 197 -4.91 -2.52 -12.72
CA GLY A 197 -5.74 -1.44 -12.18
C GLY A 197 -4.91 -0.23 -11.77
N THR A 198 -5.49 0.96 -11.89
CA THR A 198 -4.90 2.24 -11.47
C THR A 198 -6.00 3.17 -10.99
N GLY A 199 -5.70 4.10 -10.09
CA GLY A 199 -6.65 5.08 -9.53
C GLY A 199 -7.75 4.50 -8.64
N CYS A 200 -7.85 3.18 -8.46
CA CYS A 200 -8.85 2.52 -7.63
C CYS A 200 -8.35 2.26 -6.19
N TYR A 201 -7.05 2.45 -5.96
CA TYR A 201 -6.28 2.31 -4.71
C TYR A 201 -6.25 0.89 -4.14
N ALA A 202 -7.39 0.33 -3.77
CA ALA A 202 -7.49 -0.98 -3.12
C ALA A 202 -8.70 -1.77 -3.60
N TRP A 203 -8.49 -3.07 -3.81
CA TRP A 203 -9.47 -4.05 -4.21
C TRP A 203 -9.71 -5.03 -3.06
N LEU A 204 -10.82 -4.85 -2.34
CA LEU A 204 -11.22 -5.69 -1.21
C LEU A 204 -11.88 -6.95 -1.73
N SER A 205 -11.44 -8.11 -1.23
CA SER A 205 -12.12 -9.37 -1.56
C SER A 205 -13.49 -9.42 -0.90
N GLU A 206 -14.50 -9.83 -1.66
CA GLU A 206 -15.86 -10.01 -1.12
C GLU A 206 -16.13 -11.44 -0.63
N GLY A 207 -15.15 -12.32 -0.78
CA GLY A 207 -15.35 -13.75 -0.61
C GLY A 207 -16.18 -14.34 -1.76
N GLY A 208 -15.74 -15.50 -2.24
CA GLY A 208 -16.39 -16.23 -3.31
C GLY A 208 -15.47 -17.30 -3.84
N LYS A 209 -15.91 -18.55 -3.83
CA LYS A 209 -15.21 -19.61 -4.55
C LYS A 209 -15.30 -19.27 -6.04
N GLY A 210 -14.15 -19.04 -6.67
CA GLY A 210 -14.04 -18.98 -8.13
C GLY A 210 -14.39 -20.31 -8.78
#